data_AF-A0A3D5J5Y5-F1
#
_entry.id   AF-A0A3D5J5Y5-F1
#
_cell.length_a   1.000
_cell.length_b   1.000
_cell.length_c   1.000
_cell.angle_alpha   90.00
_cell.angle_beta   90.00
_cell.angle_gamma   90.00
#
_symmetry.space_group_name_H-M   'P 1'
#
loop_
_entity.id
_entity.type
_entity.pdbx_description
1 polymer ?
#
loop_
_entity_poly.entity_id
_entity_poly.type
_entity_poly.pdbx_seq_one_letter_code
_entity_poly.pdbx_strand_id
1 'polypeptide(L)'
;MKITIQNLADHLGISKGTVSRALRGYADVSASTVERVQQAANELGYQPSAVAQGIKTGLARSIGLILLSESQATSPPFLMQFINGISTSIAKQGYTLTVATAQSDAEMVELHRDLFVQRKVDGFILPRTT
;
A
#
# COMPACT_ATOMS: atom_id res chain seq x y z
N MET A 1 11.08 -11.73 -16.31
CA MET A 1 10.14 -12.50 -15.46
C MET A 1 10.18 -11.92 -14.05
N LYS A 2 9.05 -11.77 -13.37
CA LYS A 2 9.01 -11.25 -12.00
C LYS A 2 9.20 -12.41 -11.01
N ILE A 3 10.22 -12.35 -10.15
CA ILE A 3 10.44 -13.36 -9.12
C ILE A 3 9.26 -13.35 -8.15
N THR A 4 8.71 -14.52 -7.87
CA THR A 4 7.61 -14.72 -6.94
C THR A 4 8.12 -15.25 -5.60
N ILE A 5 7.28 -15.16 -4.56
CA ILE A 5 7.60 -15.76 -3.26
C ILE A 5 7.75 -17.29 -3.35
N GLN A 6 7.14 -17.92 -4.37
CA GLN A 6 7.31 -19.35 -4.62
C GLN A 6 8.73 -19.65 -5.11
N ASN A 7 9.27 -18.83 -6.02
CA ASN A 7 10.63 -19.00 -6.51
C ASN A 7 11.66 -18.86 -5.38
N LEU A 8 11.44 -17.95 -4.43
CA LEU A 8 12.24 -17.83 -3.22
C LEU A 8 12.17 -19.10 -2.34
N ALA A 9 10.96 -19.64 -2.15
CA ALA A 9 10.75 -20.87 -1.39
C ALA A 9 11.49 -22.05 -2.01
N ASP A 10 11.39 -22.19 -3.34
CA ASP A 10 12.05 -23.24 -4.11
C ASP A 10 13.58 -23.09 -4.06
N HIS A 11 14.10 -21.86 -4.19
CA HIS A 11 15.53 -21.56 -4.12
C HIS A 11 16.13 -21.86 -2.74
N LEU A 12 15.39 -21.58 -1.67
CA LEU A 12 15.86 -21.76 -0.28
C LEU A 12 15.56 -23.14 0.30
N GLY A 13 14.74 -23.96 -0.37
CA GLY A 13 14.31 -25.26 0.10
C GLY A 13 13.42 -25.21 1.35
N ILE A 14 12.64 -24.14 1.52
CA ILE A 14 11.75 -23.95 2.68
C ILE A 14 10.32 -23.61 2.24
N SER A 15 9.35 -23.73 3.15
CA SER A 15 7.95 -23.46 2.81
C SER A 15 7.71 -21.99 2.46
N LYS A 16 6.77 -21.73 1.53
CA LYS A 16 6.28 -20.38 1.21
C LYS A 16 5.77 -19.62 2.44
N GLY A 17 5.21 -20.33 3.43
CA GLY A 17 4.79 -19.76 4.70
C GLY A 17 5.97 -19.22 5.52
N THR A 18 7.05 -20.00 5.61
CA THR A 18 8.29 -19.63 6.29
C THR A 18 8.95 -18.42 5.62
N VAL A 19 9.08 -18.41 4.29
CA VAL A 19 9.58 -17.24 3.53
C VAL A 19 8.72 -16.00 3.83
N SER A 20 7.40 -16.14 3.81
CA SER A 20 6.49 -15.02 4.07
C SER A 20 6.59 -14.47 5.49
N ARG A 21 6.82 -15.32 6.49
CA ARG A 21 7.00 -14.90 7.89
C ARG A 21 8.38 -14.28 8.10
N ALA A 22 9.41 -14.85 7.48
CA ALA A 22 10.77 -14.33 7.50
C ALA A 22 10.84 -12.92 6.91
N LEU A 23 10.26 -12.69 5.72
CA LEU A 23 10.16 -11.37 5.09
C LEU A 23 9.36 -10.34 5.91
N ARG A 24 8.52 -10.80 6.85
CA ARG A 24 7.72 -9.96 7.75
C ARG A 24 8.34 -9.81 9.15
N GLY A 25 9.49 -10.45 9.40
CA GLY A 25 10.19 -10.37 10.68
C GLY A 25 9.41 -10.95 11.87
N TYR A 26 8.60 -11.99 11.67
CA TYR A 26 7.88 -12.62 12.78
C TYR A 26 8.83 -13.36 13.74
N ALA A 27 8.56 -13.29 15.04
CA ALA A 27 9.42 -13.82 16.10
C ALA A 27 9.52 -15.36 16.14
N ASP A 28 8.65 -16.06 15.42
CA ASP A 28 8.64 -17.53 15.30
C ASP A 28 9.61 -18.05 14.22
N VAL A 29 10.33 -17.17 13.53
CA VAL A 29 11.37 -17.51 12.55
C VAL A 29 12.75 -17.18 13.13
N SER A 30 13.69 -18.12 13.04
CA SER A 30 15.06 -17.88 13.51
C SER A 30 15.72 -16.72 12.78
N ALA A 31 16.53 -15.92 13.48
CA ALA A 31 17.27 -14.81 12.87
C ALA A 31 18.10 -15.25 11.67
N SER A 32 18.73 -16.43 11.76
CA SER A 32 19.48 -17.04 10.66
C SER A 32 18.62 -17.33 9.41
N THR A 33 17.36 -17.70 9.58
CA THR A 33 16.43 -17.93 8.46
C THR A 33 15.96 -16.60 7.87
N VAL A 34 15.73 -15.58 8.70
CA VAL A 34 15.39 -14.22 8.25
C VAL A 34 16.50 -13.66 7.37
N GLU A 35 17.75 -13.73 7.81
CA GLU A 35 18.91 -13.26 7.04
C GLU A 35 19.04 -13.98 5.70
N ARG A 36 18.96 -15.32 5.69
CA ARG A 36 19.01 -16.13 4.46
C ARG A 36 17.92 -15.74 3.47
N VAL A 37 16.70 -15.52 3.95
CA VAL A 37 15.57 -15.14 3.10
C VAL A 37 15.77 -13.73 2.54
N GLN A 38 16.25 -12.79 3.36
CA GLN A 38 16.48 -11.41 2.92
C GLN A 38 17.61 -11.32 1.89
N GLN A 39 18.67 -12.09 2.09
CA GLN A 39 19.77 -12.19 1.14
C GLN A 39 19.30 -12.74 -0.20
N ALA A 40 18.60 -13.89 -0.22
CA ALA A 40 18.09 -14.47 -1.46
C ALA A 40 17.07 -13.54 -2.16
N ALA A 41 16.26 -12.80 -1.39
CA ALA A 41 15.32 -11.84 -1.96
C ALA A 41 16.05 -10.70 -2.69
N ASN A 42 17.15 -10.21 -2.12
CA ASN A 42 17.99 -9.19 -2.73
C ASN A 42 18.72 -9.73 -3.97
N GLU A 43 19.34 -10.91 -3.87
CA GLU A 43 20.09 -11.56 -4.96
C GLU A 43 19.20 -11.86 -6.17
N LEU A 44 17.97 -12.33 -5.93
CA LEU A 44 17.02 -12.67 -6.99
C LEU A 44 16.18 -11.46 -7.45
N GLY A 45 16.31 -10.30 -6.81
CA GLY A 45 15.51 -9.11 -7.14
C GLY A 45 14.01 -9.30 -6.84
N TYR A 46 13.66 -10.07 -5.81
CA TYR A 46 12.28 -10.22 -5.36
C TYR A 46 11.77 -8.91 -4.77
N GLN A 47 10.62 -8.45 -5.27
CA GLN A 47 9.88 -7.36 -4.65
C GLN A 47 8.47 -7.83 -4.24
N PRO A 48 8.07 -7.63 -2.97
CA PRO A 48 6.72 -7.94 -2.52
C PRO A 48 5.69 -7.20 -3.38
N SER A 49 4.74 -7.94 -3.96
CA SER A 49 3.64 -7.34 -4.69
C SER A 49 2.55 -6.91 -3.72
N ALA A 50 2.24 -5.60 -3.69
CA ALA A 50 1.11 -5.07 -2.93
C ALA A 50 -0.21 -5.76 -3.32
N VAL A 51 -0.42 -6.03 -4.62
CA VAL A 51 -1.58 -6.77 -5.13
C VAL A 51 -1.65 -8.19 -4.54
N ALA A 52 -0.55 -8.94 -4.55
CA ALA A 52 -0.52 -10.29 -3.98
C ALA A 52 -0.72 -10.30 -2.46
N GLN A 53 -0.28 -9.25 -1.76
CA GLN A 53 -0.57 -9.08 -0.34
C GLN A 53 -2.05 -8.77 -0.10
N GLY A 54 -2.65 -7.90 -0.92
CA GLY A 54 -4.05 -7.52 -0.83
C GLY A 54 -5.01 -8.67 -1.10
N ILE A 55 -4.68 -9.58 -2.02
CA ILE A 55 -5.45 -10.82 -2.24
C ILE A 55 -5.52 -11.67 -0.97
N LYS A 56 -4.42 -11.77 -0.21
CA LYS A 56 -4.38 -12.57 1.03
C LYS A 56 -5.07 -11.89 2.21
N THR A 57 -4.96 -10.57 2.33
CA THR A 57 -5.50 -9.84 3.48
C THR A 57 -6.91 -9.28 3.24
N GLY A 58 -7.37 -9.25 2.00
CA GLY A 58 -8.62 -8.57 1.61
C GLY A 58 -8.54 -7.04 1.68
N LEU A 59 -7.37 -6.49 1.99
CA LEU A 59 -7.12 -5.06 2.20
C LEU A 59 -6.28 -4.49 1.05
N ALA A 60 -6.66 -3.31 0.57
CA ALA A 60 -5.89 -2.57 -0.44
C ALA A 60 -4.56 -2.05 0.12
N ARG A 61 -4.48 -1.82 1.44
CA ARG A 61 -3.46 -1.01 2.11
C ARG A 61 -3.31 0.36 1.44
N SER A 62 -4.44 0.98 1.17
CA SER A 62 -4.49 2.32 0.61
C SER A 62 -5.56 3.18 1.28
N ILE A 63 -5.25 4.45 1.49
CA ILE A 63 -6.17 5.47 1.96
C ILE A 63 -6.47 6.42 0.80
N GLY A 64 -7.73 6.74 0.56
CA GLY A 64 -8.18 7.66 -0.48
C GLY A 64 -8.19 9.12 -0.03
N LEU A 65 -7.78 10.02 -0.93
CA LEU A 65 -7.97 11.47 -0.82
C LEU A 65 -8.54 11.98 -2.15
N ILE A 66 -9.75 12.51 -2.12
CA ILE A 66 -10.40 13.08 -3.31
C ILE A 66 -10.43 14.59 -3.18
N LEU A 67 -9.96 15.29 -4.21
CA LEU A 67 -9.84 16.74 -4.25
C LEU A 67 -10.82 17.32 -5.28
N LEU A 68 -11.49 18.43 -4.96
CA LEU A 68 -12.24 19.18 -5.96
C LEU A 68 -11.29 20.06 -6.78
N SER A 69 -11.38 19.97 -8.11
CA SER A 69 -10.51 20.69 -9.03
C SER A 69 -10.64 22.21 -8.94
N GLU A 70 -11.81 22.71 -8.52
CA GLU A 70 -12.09 24.15 -8.38
C GLU A 70 -11.94 24.68 -6.96
N SER A 71 -11.41 23.87 -6.03
CA SER A 71 -11.23 24.28 -4.64
C SER A 71 -10.16 25.37 -4.52
N GLN A 72 -10.57 26.62 -4.69
CA GLN A 72 -9.82 27.82 -4.31
C GLN A 72 -9.54 27.87 -2.79
N ALA A 73 -10.13 26.94 -2.02
CA ALA A 73 -10.01 26.88 -0.57
C ALA A 73 -8.62 26.42 -0.09
N THR A 74 -7.78 25.87 -0.98
CA THR A 74 -6.45 25.37 -0.58
C THR A 74 -5.33 25.90 -1.47
N SER A 75 -4.47 26.76 -0.91
CA SER A 75 -3.26 27.18 -1.61
C SER A 75 -2.36 25.97 -1.95
N PRO A 76 -1.78 25.89 -3.17
CA PRO A 76 -0.93 24.76 -3.58
C PRO A 76 0.16 24.37 -2.56
N PRO A 77 0.83 25.32 -1.85
CA PRO A 77 1.82 24.97 -0.84
C PRO A 77 1.28 24.18 0.36
N PHE A 78 0.07 24.50 0.84
CA PHE A 78 -0.54 23.78 1.96
C PHE A 78 -0.93 22.36 1.54
N LEU A 79 -1.54 22.21 0.37
CA LEU A 79 -1.98 20.89 -0.13
C LEU A 79 -0.79 19.93 -0.25
N MET A 80 0.35 20.41 -0.73
CA MET A 80 1.57 19.59 -0.82
C MET A 80 2.12 19.20 0.55
N GLN A 81 2.14 20.11 1.52
CA GLN A 81 2.54 19.78 2.89
C GLN A 81 1.58 18.77 3.53
N PHE A 82 0.27 18.93 3.30
CA PHE A 82 -0.75 18.02 3.82
C PHE A 82 -0.62 16.62 3.23
N ILE A 83 -0.50 16.50 1.89
CA ILE A 83 -0.28 15.22 1.19
C ILE A 83 1.01 14.56 1.69
N ASN A 84 2.10 15.33 1.85
CA ASN A 84 3.35 14.80 2.37
C ASN A 84 3.21 14.29 3.81
N GLY A 85 2.55 15.04 4.68
CA GLY A 85 2.28 14.64 6.07
C GLY A 85 1.45 13.36 6.17
N ILE A 86 0.39 13.24 5.36
CA ILE A 86 -0.41 12.02 5.28
C ILE A 86 0.46 10.86 4.79
N SER A 87 1.09 11.00 3.62
CA SER A 87 1.87 9.95 2.96
C SER A 87 2.96 9.40 3.89
N THR A 88 3.73 10.28 4.52
CA THR A 88 4.82 9.88 5.44
C THR A 88 4.30 9.20 6.72
N SER A 89 3.12 9.58 7.21
CA SER A 89 2.51 8.96 8.40
C SER A 89 1.99 7.56 8.08
N ILE A 90 1.21 7.41 7.00
CA ILE A 90 0.57 6.13 6.67
C ILE A 90 1.56 5.12 6.08
N ALA A 91 2.64 5.59 5.43
CA ALA A 91 3.71 4.72 4.93
C ALA A 91 4.40 3.94 6.06
N LYS A 92 4.54 4.52 7.26
CA LYS A 92 5.08 3.82 8.44
C LYS A 92 4.21 2.64 8.89
N GLN A 93 2.93 2.66 8.53
CA GLN A 93 1.96 1.59 8.79
C GLN A 93 1.77 0.66 7.58
N GLY A 94 2.58 0.82 6.53
CA GLY A 94 2.50 0.03 5.30
C GLY A 94 1.31 0.38 4.39
N TYR A 95 0.71 1.56 4.57
CA TYR A 95 -0.36 2.07 3.70
C TYR A 95 0.19 3.01 2.64
N THR A 96 -0.54 3.12 1.53
CA THR A 96 -0.30 4.08 0.45
C THR A 96 -1.41 5.11 0.38
N LEU A 97 -1.15 6.25 -0.28
CA LEU A 97 -2.14 7.29 -0.51
C LEU A 97 -2.60 7.24 -1.96
N THR A 98 -3.91 7.03 -2.19
CA THR A 98 -4.54 7.16 -3.52
C THR A 98 -5.17 8.54 -3.63
N VAL A 99 -4.66 9.36 -4.56
CA VAL A 99 -5.21 10.70 -4.83
C VAL A 99 -6.02 10.68 -6.11
N ALA A 100 -7.23 11.26 -6.06
CA ALA A 100 -8.09 11.48 -7.21
C ALA A 100 -8.62 12.91 -7.21
N THR A 101 -9.05 13.39 -8.37
CA THR A 101 -9.66 14.72 -8.53
C THR A 101 -11.07 14.58 -9.09
N ALA A 102 -12.00 15.36 -8.56
CA ALA A 102 -13.38 15.48 -9.04
C ALA A 102 -13.65 16.91 -9.52
N GLN A 103 -14.54 17.07 -10.49
CA GLN A 103 -14.99 18.37 -11.01
C GLN A 103 -16.27 18.86 -10.33
N SER A 104 -16.97 18.00 -9.59
CA SER A 104 -18.19 18.35 -8.86
C SER A 104 -18.37 17.49 -7.61
N ASP A 105 -19.24 17.91 -6.70
CA ASP A 105 -19.59 17.12 -5.52
C ASP A 105 -20.24 15.78 -5.89
N ALA A 106 -21.06 15.76 -6.94
CA ALA A 106 -21.68 14.53 -7.44
C ALA A 106 -20.62 13.53 -7.92
N GLU A 107 -19.64 13.99 -8.71
CA GLU A 107 -18.53 13.14 -9.15
C GLU A 107 -17.65 12.70 -7.98
N MET A 108 -17.43 13.57 -6.99
CA MET A 108 -16.69 13.20 -5.78
C MET A 108 -17.36 12.04 -5.05
N VAL A 109 -18.69 12.07 -4.87
CA VAL A 109 -19.43 10.98 -4.22
C VAL A 109 -19.31 9.69 -5.02
N GLU A 110 -19.42 9.75 -6.35
CA GLU A 110 -19.26 8.56 -7.20
C GLU A 110 -17.84 7.99 -7.15
N LEU A 111 -16.81 8.83 -7.15
CA LEU A 111 -15.43 8.37 -6.98
C LEU A 111 -15.17 7.71 -5.62
N HIS A 112 -15.77 8.22 -4.54
CA HIS A 112 -15.70 7.54 -3.23
C HIS A 112 -16.32 6.14 -3.32
N ARG A 113 -17.50 6.02 -3.92
CA ARG A 113 -18.19 4.74 -4.11
C ARG A 113 -17.33 3.78 -4.95
N ASP A 114 -16.83 4.23 -6.08
CA ASP A 114 -16.07 3.39 -7.02
C ASP A 114 -14.77 2.89 -6.41
N LEU A 115 -14.01 3.76 -5.75
CA LEU A 115 -12.75 3.38 -5.09
C LEU A 115 -12.98 2.35 -3.98
N PHE A 116 -14.11 2.46 -3.26
CA PHE A 116 -14.48 1.50 -2.23
C PHE A 116 -14.95 0.15 -2.82
N VAL A 117 -15.88 0.17 -3.78
CA VAL A 117 -16.43 -1.04 -4.41
C VAL A 117 -15.33 -1.82 -5.15
N GLN A 118 -14.42 -1.13 -5.82
CA GLN A 118 -13.28 -1.74 -6.51
C GLN A 118 -12.16 -2.18 -5.55
N ARG A 119 -12.33 -2.00 -4.23
CA ARG A 119 -11.32 -2.29 -3.19
C ARG A 119 -9.96 -1.66 -3.50
N LYS A 120 -9.98 -0.44 -4.02
CA LYS A 120 -8.76 0.34 -4.28
C LYS A 120 -8.28 1.08 -3.05
N VAL A 121 -9.17 1.31 -2.08
CA VAL A 121 -8.87 1.95 -0.80
C VAL A 121 -9.64 1.28 0.33
N ASP A 122 -9.07 1.30 1.52
CA ASP A 122 -9.68 0.76 2.74
C ASP A 122 -10.37 1.83 3.59
N GLY A 123 -10.18 3.11 3.25
CA GLY A 123 -10.75 4.26 3.93
C GLY A 123 -10.42 5.56 3.22
N PHE A 124 -11.00 6.67 3.70
CA PHE A 124 -10.83 7.99 3.11
C PHE A 124 -10.45 9.03 4.15
N ILE A 125 -9.66 10.01 3.74
CA ILE A 125 -9.47 11.28 4.46
C ILE A 125 -10.31 12.32 3.72
N LEU A 126 -11.30 12.87 4.41
CA LEU A 126 -12.14 13.93 3.87
C LEU A 126 -11.47 15.28 4.18
N PRO A 127 -10.95 16.02 3.17
CA PRO A 127 -10.54 17.38 3.40
C PRO A 127 -11.77 18.20 3.79
N ARG A 128 -11.57 19.21 4.65
CA ARG A 128 -12.65 20.03 5.22
C ARG A 128 -13.67 20.43 4.15
N THR A 129 -14.87 19.89 4.27
CA THR A 129 -16.08 20.33 3.57
C THR A 129 -16.53 21.62 4.23
N THR A 130 -16.47 22.75 3.54
CA THR A 130 -17.14 23.99 3.95
C THR A 130 -18.58 23.98 3.53
#